data_AF-A0A3L8C4C4-F1
#
_entry.id   AF-A0A3L8C4C4-F1
#
_cell.length_a   1.000
_cell.length_b   1.000
_cell.length_c   1.000
_cell.angle_alpha   90.00
_cell.angle_beta   90.00
_cell.angle_gamma   90.00
#
_symmetry.space_group_name_H-M   'P 1'
#
loop_
_entity.id
_entity.type
_entity.pdbx_description
1 polymer ?
#
loop_
_entity_poly.entity_id
_entity_poly.type
_entity_poly.pdbx_seq_one_letter_code
_entity_poly.pdbx_strand_id
1 'polypeptide(L)'
;MSRITACLQNLKQQNKKALIPFITAGDPQLDASVVLMHTLAGNGADIIELGIPFSDPMADGPVIQLADERALENGVTTTHVLNMVKEFRQTNQETPIVLMGYLNPIEAYGYEQFA
;
A
#
# COMPACT_ATOMS: atom_id res chain seq x y z
N MET A 1 15.96 -12.98 -3.01
CA MET A 1 15.12 -12.59 -4.16
C MET A 1 13.93 -11.81 -3.63
N SER A 2 13.49 -10.72 -4.26
CA SER A 2 12.34 -9.94 -3.77
C SER A 2 11.03 -10.69 -3.99
N ARG A 3 10.00 -10.42 -3.17
CA ARG A 3 8.65 -10.99 -3.34
C ARG A 3 8.06 -10.63 -4.70
N ILE A 4 8.33 -9.41 -5.20
CA ILE A 4 7.88 -8.93 -6.52
C ILE A 4 8.48 -9.80 -7.63
N THR A 5 9.79 -10.04 -7.61
CA THR A 5 10.45 -10.87 -8.62
C THR A 5 9.87 -12.30 -8.62
N ALA A 6 9.68 -12.89 -7.44
CA ALA A 6 9.08 -14.23 -7.33
C ALA A 6 7.65 -14.28 -7.88
N CYS A 7 6.81 -13.29 -7.53
CA CYS A 7 5.43 -13.18 -8.02
C CYS A 7 5.38 -13.06 -9.55
N LEU A 8 6.12 -12.12 -10.14
CA LEU A 8 6.13 -11.90 -11.59
C LEU A 8 6.69 -13.09 -12.37
N GLN A 9 7.69 -13.80 -11.82
CA GLN A 9 8.20 -15.03 -12.42
C GLN A 9 7.16 -16.15 -12.43
N ASN A 10 6.43 -16.33 -11.31
CA ASN A 10 5.36 -17.32 -11.21
C ASN A 10 4.21 -17.01 -12.19
N LEU A 11 3.78 -15.75 -12.26
CA LEU A 11 2.75 -15.32 -13.22
C LEU A 11 3.17 -15.57 -14.67
N LYS A 12 4.42 -15.28 -15.01
CA LYS A 12 4.98 -15.54 -16.34
C LYS A 12 4.97 -17.04 -16.68
N GLN A 13 5.35 -17.90 -15.73
CA GLN A 13 5.30 -19.36 -15.91
C GLN A 13 3.87 -19.87 -16.15
N GLN A 14 2.89 -19.24 -15.52
CA GLN A 14 1.46 -19.55 -15.68
C GLN A 14 0.81 -18.86 -16.90
N ASN A 15 1.55 -18.06 -17.67
CA ASN A 15 1.03 -17.21 -18.75
C ASN A 15 -0.12 -16.29 -18.29
N LYS A 16 -0.05 -15.78 -17.06
CA LYS A 16 -1.02 -14.85 -16.47
C LYS A 16 -0.51 -13.42 -16.48
N LYS A 17 -1.44 -12.46 -16.40
CA LYS A 17 -1.15 -11.03 -16.18
C LYS A 17 -1.33 -10.70 -14.71
N ALA A 18 -0.57 -9.72 -14.22
CA ALA A 18 -0.69 -9.25 -12.85
C ALA A 18 -1.92 -8.36 -12.68
N LEU A 19 -2.66 -8.56 -11.60
CA LEU A 19 -3.66 -7.63 -11.09
C LEU A 19 -3.09 -6.89 -9.87
N ILE A 20 -2.99 -5.57 -9.97
CA ILE A 20 -2.37 -4.72 -8.94
C ILE A 20 -3.39 -3.65 -8.50
N PRO A 21 -4.21 -3.92 -7.47
CA PRO A 21 -5.09 -2.92 -6.89
C PRO A 21 -4.30 -1.91 -6.04
N PHE A 22 -4.76 -0.66 -6.10
CA PHE A 22 -4.31 0.44 -5.25
C PHE A 22 -5.39 0.77 -4.22
N ILE A 23 -4.97 1.01 -2.97
CA ILE A 23 -5.79 1.59 -1.90
C ILE A 23 -4.99 2.62 -1.10
N THR A 24 -5.61 3.70 -0.64
CA THR A 24 -4.99 4.64 0.30
C THR A 24 -5.05 4.07 1.73
N ALA A 25 -3.93 4.10 2.46
CA ALA A 25 -3.89 3.64 3.84
C ALA A 25 -4.74 4.53 4.75
N GLY A 26 -5.60 3.91 5.56
CA GLY A 26 -6.56 4.54 6.47
C GLY A 26 -7.81 5.14 5.82
N ASP A 27 -8.07 4.87 4.54
CA ASP A 27 -9.35 5.14 3.88
C ASP A 27 -10.24 3.88 3.88
N PRO A 28 -11.54 3.95 4.25
CA PRO A 28 -12.26 5.11 4.82
C PRO A 28 -11.98 5.37 6.30
N GLN A 29 -11.37 4.40 7.00
CA GLN A 29 -10.99 4.50 8.40
C GLN A 29 -9.77 3.62 8.70
N LEU A 30 -9.07 3.92 9.80
CA LEU A 30 -7.75 3.36 10.12
C LEU A 30 -7.73 1.81 10.20
N ASP A 31 -8.77 1.21 10.77
CA ASP A 31 -8.87 -0.25 10.98
C ASP A 31 -9.28 -1.03 9.71
N ALA A 32 -9.73 -0.34 8.65
CA ALA A 32 -10.18 -0.99 7.43
C ALA A 32 -9.02 -1.50 6.56
N SER A 33 -7.86 -0.84 6.57
CA SER A 33 -6.80 -1.09 5.59
C SER A 33 -6.23 -2.51 5.64
N VAL A 34 -5.92 -3.04 6.82
CA VAL A 34 -5.37 -4.40 6.94
C VAL A 34 -6.39 -5.46 6.49
N VAL A 35 -7.67 -5.26 6.84
CA VAL A 35 -8.78 -6.12 6.39
C VAL A 35 -8.92 -6.06 4.87
N LEU A 36 -8.85 -4.87 4.27
CA LEU A 36 -8.89 -4.68 2.82
C LEU A 36 -7.69 -5.34 2.13
N MET A 37 -6.47 -5.21 2.68
CA MET A 37 -5.28 -5.87 2.15
C MET A 37 -5.45 -7.40 2.11
N HIS A 38 -5.95 -8.01 3.20
CA HIS A 38 -6.25 -9.45 3.21
C HIS A 38 -7.36 -9.83 2.24
N THR A 39 -8.38 -8.99 2.12
CA THR A 39 -9.49 -9.20 1.20
C THR A 39 -9.00 -9.19 -0.25
N LEU A 40 -8.20 -8.19 -0.63
CA LEU A 40 -7.62 -8.08 -1.98
C LEU A 40 -6.72 -9.28 -2.29
N ALA A 41 -5.82 -9.64 -1.36
CA ALA A 41 -4.94 -10.80 -1.51
C ALA A 41 -5.74 -12.11 -1.68
N GLY A 42 -6.81 -12.30 -0.90
CA GLY A 42 -7.67 -13.48 -0.98
C GLY A 42 -8.54 -13.53 -2.24
N ASN A 43 -8.73 -12.41 -2.93
CA ASN A 43 -9.58 -12.28 -4.12
C ASN A 43 -8.79 -12.05 -5.41
N GLY A 44 -7.50 -12.42 -5.43
CA GLY A 44 -6.71 -12.49 -6.66
C GLY A 44 -5.84 -11.27 -6.95
N ALA A 45 -5.59 -10.40 -5.97
CA ALA A 45 -4.53 -9.40 -6.09
C ALA A 45 -3.15 -10.09 -6.07
N ASP A 46 -2.35 -9.86 -7.12
CA ASP A 46 -1.00 -10.42 -7.23
C ASP A 46 0.03 -9.58 -6.48
N ILE A 47 -0.18 -8.26 -6.46
CA ILE A 47 0.59 -7.24 -5.74
C ILE A 47 -0.41 -6.22 -5.22
N ILE A 48 -0.21 -5.66 -4.03
CA ILE A 48 -1.05 -4.56 -3.53
C ILE A 48 -0.21 -3.29 -3.46
N GLU A 49 -0.72 -2.22 -4.04
CA GLU A 49 -0.21 -0.87 -3.84
C GLU A 49 -0.94 -0.22 -2.66
N LEU A 50 -0.17 0.21 -1.67
CA LEU A 50 -0.67 0.86 -0.46
C LEU A 50 -0.19 2.32 -0.45
N GLY A 51 -1.12 3.25 -0.59
CA GLY A 51 -0.87 4.68 -0.61
C GLY A 51 -0.51 5.23 0.76
N ILE A 52 0.59 5.98 0.86
CA ILE A 52 0.90 6.85 1.99
C ILE A 52 0.20 8.19 1.71
N PRO A 53 -0.84 8.57 2.48
CA PRO A 53 -1.62 9.77 2.19
C PRO A 53 -0.76 11.03 2.35
N PHE A 54 -0.97 12.02 1.47
CA PHE A 54 -0.20 13.25 1.45
C PHE A 54 -1.10 14.48 1.36
N SER A 55 -0.68 15.59 1.98
CA SER A 55 -1.46 16.84 2.06
C SER A 55 -1.56 17.58 0.73
N ASP A 56 -0.58 17.39 -0.16
CA ASP A 56 -0.50 18.13 -1.43
C ASP A 56 -0.40 17.17 -2.64
N PRO A 57 -1.40 16.29 -2.88
CA PRO A 57 -1.37 15.25 -3.91
C PRO A 57 -1.67 15.79 -5.31
N MET A 58 -0.86 16.74 -5.79
CA MET A 58 -1.10 17.48 -7.05
C MET A 58 -1.06 16.61 -8.31
N ALA A 59 -0.44 15.43 -8.26
CA ALA A 59 -0.35 14.52 -9.42
C ALA A 59 -1.54 13.55 -9.51
N ASP A 60 -2.36 13.45 -8.45
CA ASP A 60 -3.43 12.48 -8.36
C ASP A 60 -4.77 13.04 -8.85
N GLY A 61 -5.63 12.14 -9.32
CA GLY A 61 -7.01 12.48 -9.70
C GLY A 61 -7.91 12.69 -8.47
N PRO A 62 -9.10 13.31 -8.66
CA PRO A 62 -9.96 13.74 -7.55
C PRO A 62 -10.40 12.59 -6.62
N VAL A 63 -10.50 11.36 -7.12
CA VAL A 63 -10.87 10.19 -6.30
C VAL A 63 -9.78 9.87 -5.28
N ILE A 64 -8.51 9.92 -5.68
CA ILE A 64 -7.37 9.62 -4.79
C ILE A 64 -7.13 10.80 -3.85
N GLN A 65 -7.27 12.05 -4.33
CA GLN A 65 -7.18 13.23 -3.46
C GLN A 65 -8.18 13.15 -2.30
N LEU A 66 -9.44 12.80 -2.58
CA LEU A 66 -10.46 12.63 -1.53
C LEU A 66 -10.16 11.45 -0.59
N ALA A 67 -9.50 10.39 -1.06
CA ALA A 67 -9.09 9.27 -0.21
C ALA A 67 -7.95 9.69 0.74
N ASP A 68 -6.98 10.45 0.24
CA ASP A 68 -5.90 11.02 1.04
C ASP A 68 -6.44 12.00 2.09
N GLU A 69 -7.40 12.86 1.72
CA GLU A 69 -8.07 13.76 2.67
C GLU A 69 -8.72 12.99 3.83
N ARG A 70 -9.54 11.97 3.54
CA ARG A 70 -10.18 11.14 4.58
C ARG A 70 -9.15 10.42 5.45
N ALA A 71 -8.10 9.89 4.84
CA ALA A 71 -7.02 9.23 5.58
C ALA A 71 -6.27 10.21 6.51
N LEU A 72 -6.02 11.44 6.07
CA LEU A 72 -5.39 12.48 6.87
C LEU A 72 -6.30 12.97 8.01
N GLU A 73 -7.61 13.08 7.77
CA GLU A 73 -8.60 13.37 8.83
C GLU A 73 -8.61 12.30 9.92
N ASN A 74 -8.33 11.04 9.55
CA ASN A 74 -8.14 9.92 10.49
C ASN A 74 -6.77 9.93 11.19
N GLY A 75 -5.91 10.91 10.94
CA GLY A 75 -4.59 11.03 11.55
C GLY A 75 -3.56 10.01 11.06
N VAL A 76 -3.72 9.50 9.83
CA VAL A 76 -2.76 8.54 9.25
C VAL A 76 -1.38 9.19 9.11
N THR A 77 -0.35 8.44 9.45
CA THR A 77 1.06 8.85 9.34
C THR A 77 1.85 7.76 8.64
N THR A 78 3.06 8.07 8.15
CA THR A 78 3.98 7.06 7.60
C THR A 78 4.19 5.88 8.56
N THR A 79 4.31 6.14 9.86
CA THR A 79 4.42 5.09 10.89
C THR A 79 3.18 4.20 10.95
N HIS A 80 1.97 4.77 10.83
CA HIS A 80 0.74 3.97 10.76
C HIS A 80 0.77 3.04 9.55
N VAL A 81 1.15 3.54 8.37
CA VAL A 81 1.23 2.71 7.15
C VAL A 81 2.24 1.57 7.30
N LEU A 82 3.43 1.84 7.85
CA LEU A 82 4.44 0.79 8.11
C LEU A 82 3.93 -0.26 9.12
N ASN A 83 3.19 0.16 10.14
CA ASN A 83 2.57 -0.74 11.12
C ASN A 83 1.47 -1.61 10.49
N MET A 84 0.65 -1.07 9.59
CA MET A 84 -0.35 -1.85 8.83
C MET A 84 0.34 -2.94 7.99
N VAL A 85 1.44 -2.61 7.31
CA VAL A 85 2.23 -3.61 6.56
C VAL A 85 2.79 -4.67 7.51
N LYS A 86 3.31 -4.28 8.68
CA LYS A 86 3.82 -5.21 9.68
C LYS A 86 2.72 -6.14 10.20
N GLU A 87 1.52 -5.63 10.42
CA GLU A 87 0.34 -6.40 10.84
C GLU A 87 -0.10 -7.39 9.75
N PHE A 88 -0.30 -6.93 8.52
CA PHE A 88 -0.62 -7.79 7.37
C PHE A 88 0.38 -8.95 7.20
N ARG A 89 1.67 -8.65 7.44
CA ARG A 89 2.75 -9.65 7.35
C ARG A 89 2.68 -10.71 8.43
N GLN A 90 1.97 -10.51 9.54
CA GLN A 90 1.85 -11.56 10.57
C GLN A 90 1.23 -12.85 10.01
N THR A 91 0.34 -12.73 9.02
CA THR A 91 -0.39 -13.87 8.44
C THR A 91 -0.20 -14.02 6.92
N ASN A 92 0.25 -12.98 6.20
CA ASN A 92 0.56 -13.08 4.77
C ASN A 92 2.01 -12.71 4.47
N GLN A 93 2.83 -13.74 4.19
CA GLN A 93 4.26 -13.61 3.89
C GLN A 93 4.57 -13.52 2.38
N GLU A 94 3.58 -13.70 1.51
CA GLU A 94 3.80 -13.95 0.08
C GLU A 94 3.42 -12.75 -0.78
N THR A 95 2.21 -12.20 -0.60
CA THR A 95 1.67 -11.11 -1.44
C THR A 95 2.58 -9.88 -1.32
N PRO A 96 3.26 -9.44 -2.41
CA PRO A 96 4.09 -8.24 -2.39
C PRO A 96 3.25 -7.01 -2.07
N ILE A 97 3.81 -6.10 -1.27
CA ILE A 97 3.25 -4.77 -0.99
C ILE A 97 4.21 -3.75 -1.58
N VAL A 98 3.67 -2.76 -2.28
CA VAL A 98 4.39 -1.59 -2.78
C VAL A 98 3.83 -0.37 -2.08
N LEU A 99 4.70 0.41 -1.42
CA LEU A 99 4.30 1.70 -0.86
C LEU A 99 4.33 2.74 -1.99
N MET A 100 3.17 3.34 -2.26
CA MET A 100 3.02 4.43 -3.23
C MET A 100 2.84 5.72 -2.46
N GLY A 101 3.51 6.80 -2.88
CA GLY A 101 3.37 8.09 -2.23
C GLY A 101 4.34 9.13 -2.77
N TYR A 102 4.37 10.28 -2.11
CA TYR A 102 5.24 11.41 -2.47
C TYR A 102 6.56 11.36 -1.71
N LEU A 103 7.58 12.05 -2.24
CA LEU A 103 8.92 12.08 -1.65
C LEU A 103 8.95 12.80 -0.29
N ASN A 104 8.21 13.90 -0.14
CA ASN A 104 8.28 14.77 1.03
C ASN A 104 7.98 14.04 2.37
N PRO A 105 6.93 13.20 2.50
CA PRO A 105 6.72 12.42 3.72
C PRO A 105 7.87 11.45 4.05
N ILE A 106 8.53 10.88 3.04
CA ILE A 106 9.66 9.96 3.23
C ILE A 106 10.90 10.75 3.67
N GLU A 107 11.16 11.91 3.04
CA GLU A 107 12.24 12.80 3.42
C GLU A 107 12.09 13.31 4.86
N ALA A 108 10.89 13.77 5.23
CA ALA A 108 10.58 14.25 6.57
C ALA A 108 10.67 13.15 7.64
N TYR A 109 10.36 11.90 7.27
CA TYR A 109 10.53 10.73 8.14
C TYR A 109 12.01 10.32 8.29
N GLY A 110 12.83 10.62 7.29
CA GLY A 110 14.24 10.25 7.20
C GLY A 110 14.44 8.97 6.39
N TYR A 111 15.26 9.05 5.33
CA TYR A 111 15.46 7.94 4.39
C TYR A 111 16.01 6.67 5.05
N GLU A 112 16.99 6.80 5.96
CA GLU A 112 17.56 5.64 6.66
C GLU A 112 16.57 4.99 7.63
N GLN A 113 15.70 5.78 8.25
CA GLN A 113 14.67 5.26 9.15
C GLN A 113 13.51 4.60 8.38
N PHE A 114 13.28 5.02 7.15
CA PHE A 114 12.24 4.46 6.28
C PHE A 114 12.63 3.10 5.65
N ALA A 115 13.91 2.89 5.37
CA ALA A 115 14.44 1.71 4.67
C ALA A 115 14.48 0.44 5.55
#